data_AF-A0A382XV13-F1
#
_entry.id   AF-A0A382XV13-F1
#
_cell.length_a   1.000
_cell.length_b   1.000
_cell.length_c   1.000
_cell.angle_alpha   90.00
_cell.angle_beta   90.00
_cell.angle_gamma   90.00
#
_symmetry.space_group_name_H-M   'P 1'
#
loop_
_entity.id
_entity.type
_entity.pdbx_description
1 polymer ?
#
loop_
_entity_poly.entity_id
_entity_poly.type
_entity_poly.pdbx_seq_one_letter_code
_entity_poly.pdbx_strand_id
1 'polypeptide(L)' 'TAKPLVFDGYTTNRLTGSFVLVDPETNATVAAGMLRPPSQLYQPEYTDFSI' A
#
# COMPACT_ATOMS: atom_id res chain seq x y z
N THR A 1 -4.74 13.17 6.56
CA THR A 1 -4.02 12.07 7.23
C THR A 1 -4.03 10.85 6.34
N ALA A 2 -3.00 10.00 6.42
CA ALA A 2 -2.94 8.76 5.63
C ALA A 2 -3.88 7.70 6.22
N LYS A 3 -4.44 6.83 5.36
CA LYS A 3 -5.22 5.65 5.74
C LYS A 3 -4.42 4.39 5.41
N PRO A 4 -4.57 3.29 6.17
CA PRO A 4 -3.99 2.01 5.81
C PRO A 4 -4.43 1.55 4.41
N LEU A 5 -3.56 0.83 3.71
CA LEU A 5 -3.81 0.26 2.39
C LEU A 5 -3.30 -1.18 2.35
N VAL A 6 -4.06 -2.07 1.72
CA VAL A 6 -3.62 -3.44 1.42
C VAL A 6 -2.82 -3.42 0.12
N PHE A 7 -1.65 -4.05 0.12
CA PHE A 7 -0.76 -4.11 -1.04
C PHE A 7 0.01 -5.43 -1.09
N ASP A 8 0.56 -5.73 -2.25
CA ASP A 8 1.50 -6.84 -2.47
C ASP A 8 2.89 -6.31 -2.84
N GLY A 9 3.93 -7.13 -2.66
CA GLY A 9 5.24 -6.82 -3.24
C GLY A 9 5.20 -6.83 -4.76
N TYR A 10 5.88 -5.89 -5.41
CA TYR A 10 5.90 -5.73 -6.87
C TYR A 10 6.31 -7.00 -7.63
N THR A 11 7.29 -7.74 -7.10
CA THR A 11 7.77 -8.99 -7.69
C THR A 11 6.69 -10.09 -7.68
N THR A 12 5.75 -10.02 -6.74
CA THR A 12 4.63 -10.96 -6.60
C THR A 12 3.45 -10.52 -7.45
N ASN A 13 3.04 -9.26 -7.34
CA ASN A 13 1.96 -8.67 -8.12
C ASN A 13 2.32 -7.24 -8.54
N ARG A 14 2.60 -7.04 -9.82
CA ARG A 14 3.01 -5.74 -10.36
C ARG A 14 1.89 -4.70 -10.32
N LEU A 15 0.62 -5.13 -10.37
CA LEU A 15 -0.52 -4.21 -10.39
C LEU A 15 -0.72 -3.55 -9.02
N THR A 16 -0.70 -4.34 -7.95
CA THR A 16 -0.91 -3.87 -6.56
C THR A 16 0.39 -3.46 -5.86
N GLY A 17 1.54 -3.82 -6.43
CA GLY A 17 2.86 -3.47 -5.90
C GLY A 17 3.56 -2.30 -6.61
N SER A 18 2.94 -1.68 -7.62
CA SER A 18 3.46 -0.45 -8.24
C SER A 18 2.70 0.78 -7.74
N PHE A 19 3.39 1.92 -7.68
CA PHE A 19 2.76 3.19 -7.34
C PHE A 19 3.48 4.37 -8.01
N VAL A 20 2.80 5.52 -8.03
CA VAL A 20 3.34 6.81 -8.45
C VAL A 20 3.16 7.84 -7.35
N LEU A 21 4.03 8.84 -7.30
CA LEU A 21 3.84 10.01 -6.46
C LEU A 21 3.33 11.16 -7.33
N VAL A 22 2.25 11.78 -6.89
CA VAL A 22 1.63 12.94 -7.55
C VAL A 22 1.81 14.15 -6.65
N ASP A 23 2.33 15.23 -7.22
CA ASP A 23 2.36 16.53 -6.55
C ASP A 23 0.94 17.12 -6.51
N PRO A 24 0.37 17.41 -5.32
CA PRO A 24 -1.00 17.91 -5.20
C PRO A 24 -1.19 19.34 -5.72
N GLU A 25 -0.14 20.16 -5.86
CA GLU A 25 -0.28 21.54 -6.36
C GLU A 25 -0.35 21.56 -7.89
N THR A 26 0.55 20.82 -8.55
CA THR A 26 0.69 20.84 -10.01
C THR A 26 0.00 19.67 -10.72
N ASN A 27 -0.43 18.64 -9.98
CA ASN A 27 -0.87 17.34 -10.49
C ASN A 27 0.19 16.59 -11.33
N ALA A 28 1.46 17.00 -11.25
CA ALA A 28 2.53 16.33 -11.94
C ALA A 28 2.86 14.97 -11.30
N THR A 29 3.19 13.98 -12.13
CA THR A 29 3.82 12.74 -11.65
C THR A 29 5.30 13.03 -11.39
N VAL A 30 5.71 12.98 -10.13
CA VAL A 30 7.08 13.33 -9.72
C VAL A 30 7.97 12.12 -9.51
N ALA A 31 7.40 10.93 -9.30
CA ALA A 31 8.14 9.69 -9.15
C ALA A 31 7.27 8.46 -9.46
N ALA A 32 7.95 7.34 -9.69
CA ALA A 32 7.37 5.99 -9.73
C ALA A 32 8.16 5.07 -8.80
N GLY A 33 7.49 4.07 -8.24
CA GLY A 33 8.09 3.17 -7.25
C GLY A 33 7.51 1.75 -7.27
N MET A 34 8.25 0.85 -6.63
CA MET A 34 7.93 -0.56 -6.47
C MET A 34 7.91 -0.91 -4.98
N LEU A 35 6.82 -1.50 -4.50
CA LEU A 35 6.70 -1.96 -3.12
C LEU A 35 7.46 -3.27 -2.94
N ARG A 36 8.17 -3.38 -1.82
CA ARG A 36 8.76 -4.65 -1.37
C ARG A 36 7.68 -5.50 -0.70
N PRO A 37 7.83 -6.83 -0.64
CA PRO A 37 6.92 -7.67 0.13
C PRO A 37 6.78 -7.16 1.58
N PRO A 38 5.58 -7.23 2.18
CA PRO A 38 5.38 -6.80 3.56
C PRO A 38 6.28 -7.62 4.49
N SER A 39 6.96 -6.95 5.42
CA SER A 39 7.83 -7.61 6.40
C SER A 39 7.05 -8.25 7.55
N GLN A 40 5.79 -7.84 7.74
CA GLN A 40 4.89 -8.36 8.77
C GLN A 40 3.50 -8.53 8.16
N LEU A 41 2.89 -9.69 8.41
CA LEU A 41 1.50 -9.95 8.02
C LEU A 41 0.56 -9.25 9.01
N TYR A 42 -0.54 -8.71 8.50
CA TYR A 42 -1.62 -8.18 9.34
C TYR A 42 -2.17 -9.29 10.24
N GLN A 43 -2.07 -9.11 11.55
CA GLN A 43 -2.69 -9.98 12.56
C GLN A 43 -3.99 -9.32 13.01
N PRO A 44 -5.17 -9.77 12.54
CA PRO A 44 -6.42 -9.21 13.01
C PRO A 44 -6.57 -9.47 14.52
N GLU A 45 -6.91 -8.43 15.28
CA GLU A 45 -7.35 -8.60 16.67
C GLU A 45 -8.72 -9.28 16.66
N TYR A 46 -8.80 -10.51 17.16
CA TYR A 46 -10.01 -11.32 17.18
C TYR A 46 -11.12 -10.79 18.13
N THR A 47 -10.89 -9.69 18.83
CA THR A 47 -11.83 -9.10 19.78
C THR A 47 -13.06 -8.47 19.11
N ASP A 48 -13.02 -8.22 17.80
CA ASP A 48 -14.13 -7.58 17.04
C ASP A 48 -15.27 -8.55 16.65
N PHE A 49 -15.14 -9.85 16.98
CA PHE A 49 -16.14 -10.88 16.62
C PHE A 49 -17.07 -11.29 17.76
N SER A 50 -17.04 -10.61 18.91
CA SER A 50 -18.03 -10.84 19.98
C SER A 50 -19.36 -10.15 19.63
N ILE A 51 -20.31 -10.93 19.14
CA ILE A 51 -21.73 -10.58 19.00
C ILE A 51 -22.46 -10.96 20.30
#